data_AF-A0A8J4LV61-F1
#
_entry.id   AF-A0A8J4LV61-F1
#
_cell.length_a   1.000
_cell.length_b   1.000
_cell.length_c   1.000
_cell.angle_alpha   90.00
_cell.angle_beta   90.00
_cell.angle_gamma   90.00
#
_symmetry.space_group_name_H-M   'P 1'
#
loop_
_entity.id
_entity.type
_entity.pdbx_description
1 polymer ?
#
loop_
_entity_poly.entity_id
_entity_poly.type
_entity_poly.pdbx_seq_one_letter_code
_entity_poly.pdbx_strand_id
1 'polypeptide(L)'
;GYLTACFGLMVSPGGRVLGVEVVPELAERSVQSLKQVVPQLLQDGTITIESGNVLSGVLASERPFDAIHVGAAAEELPRDLVAKLAPGGRMVVPVGPHNSIQVLTVVDKAPTVEVAEDGRWRGLAPQGQGGPVEEGMEGEDWGRGIRVTKVMDV
;
A
#
# COMPACT_ATOMS: atom_id res chain seq x y z
N GLY A 1 -6.26 -4.27 13.07
CA GLY A 1 -4.99 -4.49 13.81
C GLY A 1 -4.17 -5.70 13.38
N TYR A 2 -4.77 -6.83 12.96
CA TYR A 2 -4.02 -8.07 12.69
C TYR A 2 -2.88 -7.91 11.67
N LEU A 3 -3.19 -7.42 10.46
CA LEU A 3 -2.16 -7.26 9.43
C LEU A 3 -1.11 -6.20 9.80
N THR A 4 -1.50 -5.17 10.58
CA THR A 4 -0.57 -4.20 11.16
C THR A 4 0.46 -4.90 12.07
N ALA A 5 0.02 -5.88 12.88
CA ALA A 5 0.92 -6.70 13.70
C ALA A 5 1.88 -7.52 12.83
N CYS A 6 1.37 -8.18 11.79
CA CYS A 6 2.19 -8.96 10.85
C CYS A 6 3.26 -8.09 10.20
N PHE A 7 2.89 -6.89 9.73
CA PHE A 7 3.83 -5.95 9.15
C PHE A 7 4.86 -5.51 10.19
N GLY A 8 4.44 -5.21 11.42
CA GLY A 8 5.34 -4.81 12.49
C GLY A 8 6.39 -5.87 12.79
N LEU A 9 5.99 -7.15 12.80
CA LEU A 9 6.91 -8.28 12.95
C LEU A 9 7.88 -8.44 11.77
N MET A 10 7.45 -8.16 10.54
CA MET A 10 8.30 -8.26 9.36
C MET A 10 9.35 -7.14 9.27
N VAL A 11 9.01 -5.93 9.73
CA VAL A 11 9.88 -4.76 9.59
C VAL A 11 10.70 -4.47 10.85
N SER A 12 10.46 -5.21 11.94
CA SER A 12 11.24 -5.07 13.17
C SER A 12 12.56 -5.86 13.09
N PRO A 13 13.67 -5.34 13.65
CA PRO A 13 13.84 -3.98 14.18
C PRO A 13 14.14 -2.95 13.08
N GLY A 14 13.75 -1.69 13.31
CA GLY A 14 14.18 -0.53 12.50
C GLY A 14 13.18 -0.02 11.46
N GLY A 15 12.14 -0.79 11.16
CA GLY A 15 11.01 -0.34 10.35
C GLY A 15 9.88 0.30 11.17
N ARG A 16 8.85 0.76 10.45
CA ARG A 16 7.63 1.32 11.05
C ARG A 16 6.38 0.89 10.29
N VAL A 17 5.26 0.81 10.99
CA VAL A 17 3.95 0.47 10.44
C VAL A 17 2.91 1.38 11.04
N LEU A 18 2.18 2.10 10.18
CA LEU A 18 1.01 2.87 10.55
C LEU A 18 -0.24 2.09 10.10
N GLY A 19 -1.12 1.73 11.02
CA GLY A 19 -2.47 1.27 10.71
C GLY A 19 -3.46 2.42 10.82
N VAL A 20 -4.26 2.66 9.79
CA VAL A 20 -5.33 3.68 9.82
C VAL A 20 -6.69 3.00 9.71
N GLU A 21 -7.61 3.39 10.57
CA GLU A 21 -8.98 2.85 10.62
C GLU A 21 -9.98 4.00 10.71
N VAL A 22 -11.02 3.97 9.89
CA VAL A 22 -12.01 5.05 9.81
C VAL A 22 -13.03 5.00 10.95
N VAL A 23 -13.31 3.81 11.48
CA VAL A 23 -14.22 3.60 12.61
C VAL A 23 -13.45 3.67 13.94
N PRO A 24 -13.62 4.72 14.76
CA PRO A 24 -12.79 4.95 15.96
C PRO A 24 -12.77 3.77 16.95
N GLU A 25 -13.89 3.10 17.12
CA GLU A 25 -14.04 1.95 18.01
C GLU A 25 -13.22 0.75 17.53
N LEU A 26 -13.05 0.58 16.21
CA LEU A 26 -12.21 -0.47 15.63
C LEU A 26 -10.72 -0.12 15.72
N ALA A 27 -10.36 1.17 15.64
CA ALA A 27 -9.02 1.65 15.89
C ALA A 27 -8.61 1.37 17.35
N GLU A 28 -9.48 1.73 18.30
CA GLU A 28 -9.25 1.46 19.72
C GLU A 28 -9.14 -0.05 20.00
N ARG A 29 -10.08 -0.86 19.47
CA ARG A 29 -10.02 -2.32 19.59
C ARG A 29 -8.72 -2.88 19.03
N SER A 30 -8.24 -2.35 17.90
CA SER A 30 -6.96 -2.75 17.31
C SER A 30 -5.80 -2.47 18.27
N VAL A 31 -5.77 -1.29 18.91
CA VAL A 31 -4.76 -0.96 19.93
C VAL A 31 -4.82 -1.94 21.11
N GLN A 32 -6.02 -2.25 21.62
CA GLN A 32 -6.18 -3.19 22.73
C GLN A 32 -5.70 -4.60 22.36
N SER A 33 -6.04 -5.10 21.18
CA SER A 33 -5.55 -6.40 20.70
C SER A 33 -4.02 -6.40 20.56
N LEU A 34 -3.43 -5.33 19.98
CA LEU A 34 -1.99 -5.21 19.80
C LEU A 34 -1.23 -5.18 21.13
N LYS A 35 -1.77 -4.52 22.16
CA LYS A 35 -1.21 -4.53 23.53
C LYS A 35 -1.13 -5.94 24.13
N GLN A 36 -2.02 -6.84 23.74
CA GLN A 36 -2.03 -8.21 24.25
C GLN A 36 -1.03 -9.11 23.52
N VAL A 37 -0.82 -8.91 22.21
CA VAL A 37 -0.06 -9.86 21.38
C VAL A 37 1.34 -9.38 21.01
N VAL A 38 1.54 -8.07 20.82
CA VAL A 38 2.82 -7.45 20.43
C VAL A 38 3.08 -6.14 21.20
N PRO A 39 2.95 -6.11 22.54
CA PRO A 39 3.07 -4.87 23.31
C PRO A 39 4.38 -4.11 23.08
N GLN A 40 5.48 -4.81 22.82
CA GLN A 40 6.78 -4.18 22.61
C GLN A 40 6.83 -3.34 21.34
N LEU A 41 6.18 -3.79 20.26
CA LEU A 41 6.13 -3.06 18.99
C LEU A 41 5.30 -1.77 19.08
N LEU A 42 4.37 -1.69 20.04
CA LEU A 42 3.69 -0.43 20.35
C LEU A 42 4.57 0.49 21.21
N GLN A 43 5.31 -0.08 22.17
CA GLN A 43 6.14 0.68 23.11
C GLN A 43 7.35 1.33 22.44
N ASP A 44 7.97 0.64 21.49
CA ASP A 44 9.13 1.15 20.75
C ASP A 44 8.76 2.01 19.53
N GLY A 45 7.47 2.17 19.24
CA GLY A 45 6.96 2.97 18.13
C GLY A 45 7.04 2.30 16.75
N THR A 46 7.39 1.00 16.68
CA THR A 46 7.34 0.24 15.43
C THR A 46 5.93 0.21 14.84
N ILE A 47 4.90 0.09 15.69
CA ILE A 47 3.49 0.12 15.30
C ILE A 47 2.81 1.34 15.90
N THR A 48 2.12 2.10 15.05
CA THR A 48 1.13 3.10 15.45
C THR A 48 -0.23 2.79 14.83
N ILE A 49 -1.30 3.15 15.53
CA ILE A 49 -2.67 3.07 15.03
C ILE A 49 -3.29 4.46 15.11
N GLU A 50 -3.86 4.92 14.00
CA GLU A 50 -4.60 6.17 13.92
C GLU A 50 -6.06 5.93 13.55
N SER A 51 -6.94 6.75 14.11
CA SER A 51 -8.34 6.82 13.71
C SER A 51 -8.51 7.94 12.69
N GLY A 52 -9.01 7.64 11.51
CA GLY A 52 -9.24 8.65 10.48
C GLY A 52 -9.54 8.07 9.10
N ASN A 53 -9.95 8.95 8.19
CA ASN A 53 -10.17 8.60 6.79
C ASN A 53 -8.91 8.91 5.97
N VAL A 54 -8.33 7.89 5.33
CA VAL A 54 -7.15 8.03 4.47
C VAL A 54 -7.38 8.93 3.25
N LEU A 55 -8.64 9.08 2.81
CA LEU A 55 -9.05 9.96 1.72
C LEU A 55 -9.26 11.41 2.19
N SER A 56 -9.20 11.70 3.49
CA SER A 56 -9.39 13.04 4.05
C SER A 56 -8.11 13.64 4.64
N GLY A 57 -6.93 13.20 4.16
CA GLY A 57 -5.65 13.83 4.48
C GLY A 57 -4.99 13.42 5.80
N VAL A 58 -5.48 12.38 6.49
CA VAL A 58 -4.83 11.86 7.72
C VAL A 58 -3.35 11.49 7.49
N LEU A 59 -2.99 11.14 6.26
CA LEU A 59 -1.62 10.79 5.86
C LEU A 59 -0.77 11.99 5.41
N ALA A 60 -1.27 13.23 5.49
CA ALA A 60 -0.61 14.39 4.89
C ALA A 60 0.82 14.60 5.42
N SER A 61 1.02 14.52 6.74
CA SER A 61 2.32 14.65 7.42
C SER A 61 3.22 13.41 7.30
N GLU A 62 2.69 12.29 6.82
CA GLU A 62 3.44 11.04 6.75
C GLU A 62 4.48 11.02 5.62
N ARG A 63 5.63 10.41 5.92
CA ARG A 63 6.66 10.09 4.92
C ARG A 63 6.10 9.07 3.91
N PRO A 64 6.65 9.01 2.67
CA PRO A 64 6.30 7.95 1.74
C PRO A 64 6.52 6.54 2.34
N PHE A 65 5.75 5.57 1.87
CA PHE A 65 5.75 4.20 2.35
C PHE A 65 6.34 3.26 1.30
N ASP A 66 7.18 2.33 1.75
CA ASP A 66 7.72 1.25 0.91
C ASP A 66 6.63 0.24 0.51
N ALA A 67 5.64 0.04 1.40
CA ALA A 67 4.51 -0.83 1.17
C ALA A 67 3.21 -0.20 1.68
N ILE A 68 2.15 -0.27 0.88
CA ILE A 68 0.80 0.12 1.28
C ILE A 68 -0.14 -1.07 1.04
N HIS A 69 -0.90 -1.44 2.06
CA HIS A 69 -1.98 -2.39 1.93
C HIS A 69 -3.30 -1.69 2.28
N VAL A 70 -4.27 -1.81 1.39
CA VAL A 70 -5.63 -1.31 1.61
C VAL A 70 -6.55 -2.51 1.78
N GLY A 71 -7.04 -2.70 3.02
CA GLY A 71 -7.93 -3.81 3.38
C GLY A 71 -9.40 -3.56 3.05
N ALA A 72 -9.73 -2.37 2.56
CA ALA A 72 -11.06 -1.99 2.10
C ALA A 72 -10.99 -1.62 0.62
N ALA A 73 -11.99 -2.00 -0.14
CA ALA A 73 -12.03 -1.66 -1.55
C ALA A 73 -12.22 -0.15 -1.77
N ALA A 74 -11.58 0.36 -2.81
CA ALA A 74 -11.81 1.71 -3.32
C ALA A 74 -12.59 1.63 -4.64
N GLU A 75 -13.49 2.58 -4.88
CA GLU A 75 -14.22 2.66 -6.17
C GLU A 75 -13.24 2.84 -7.34
N GLU A 76 -12.29 3.76 -7.14
CA GLU A 76 -11.22 4.09 -8.06
C GLU A 76 -9.87 4.03 -7.33
N LEU A 77 -8.78 3.95 -8.09
CA LEU A 77 -7.46 3.91 -7.50
C LEU A 77 -7.14 5.24 -6.79
N PRO A 78 -6.88 5.27 -5.47
CA PRO A 78 -6.71 6.52 -4.73
C PRO A 78 -5.36 7.18 -5.04
N ARG A 79 -5.40 8.30 -5.79
CA ARG A 79 -4.21 9.07 -6.22
C ARG A 79 -3.31 9.48 -5.06
N ASP A 80 -3.89 9.86 -3.92
CA ASP A 80 -3.12 10.26 -2.73
C ASP A 80 -2.29 9.12 -2.15
N LEU A 81 -2.81 7.87 -2.18
CA LEU A 81 -2.04 6.71 -1.73
C LEU A 81 -0.95 6.33 -2.73
N VAL A 82 -1.22 6.43 -4.03
CA VAL A 82 -0.21 6.23 -5.08
C VAL A 82 0.92 7.26 -4.92
N ALA A 83 0.60 8.52 -4.63
CA ALA A 83 1.59 9.57 -4.37
C ALA A 83 2.42 9.28 -3.13
N LYS A 84 1.81 8.69 -2.08
CA LYS A 84 2.47 8.27 -0.84
C LYS A 84 3.33 7.02 -0.97
N LEU A 85 3.39 6.35 -2.11
CA LEU A 85 4.41 5.31 -2.34
C LEU A 85 5.80 5.93 -2.42
N ALA A 86 6.76 5.33 -1.73
CA ALA A 86 8.18 5.61 -1.93
C ALA A 86 8.63 5.13 -3.32
N PRO A 87 9.72 5.69 -3.89
CA PRO A 87 10.35 5.11 -5.07
C PRO A 87 10.71 3.64 -4.83
N GLY A 88 10.33 2.75 -5.74
CA GLY A 88 10.47 1.30 -5.58
C GLY A 88 9.41 0.65 -4.69
N GLY A 89 8.47 1.43 -4.15
CA GLY A 89 7.41 0.94 -3.27
C GLY A 89 6.26 0.27 -4.03
N ARG A 90 5.47 -0.52 -3.28
CA ARG A 90 4.32 -1.27 -3.81
C ARG A 90 3.05 -1.05 -3.00
N MET A 91 1.92 -0.87 -3.68
CA MET A 91 0.59 -0.89 -3.07
C MET A 91 -0.21 -2.10 -3.54
N VAL A 92 -1.02 -2.66 -2.63
CA VAL A 92 -2.04 -3.66 -2.94
C VAL A 92 -3.39 -3.15 -2.44
N VAL A 93 -4.36 -3.03 -3.34
CA VAL A 93 -5.68 -2.45 -3.07
C VAL A 93 -6.75 -3.13 -3.93
N PRO A 94 -7.89 -3.55 -3.36
CA PRO A 94 -9.05 -3.93 -4.17
C PRO A 94 -9.66 -2.69 -4.82
N VAL A 95 -9.88 -2.73 -6.13
CA VAL A 95 -10.47 -1.61 -6.89
C VAL A 95 -11.71 -2.08 -7.64
N GLY A 96 -12.81 -1.35 -7.51
CA GLY A 96 -14.03 -1.56 -8.27
C GLY A 96 -15.26 -0.94 -7.60
N PRO A 97 -16.39 -0.82 -8.32
CA PRO A 97 -17.60 -0.17 -7.81
C PRO A 97 -18.15 -0.86 -6.56
N HIS A 98 -18.83 -0.09 -5.71
CA HIS A 98 -19.60 -0.66 -4.60
C HIS A 98 -20.63 -1.67 -5.13
N ASN A 99 -20.79 -2.78 -4.39
CA ASN A 99 -21.71 -3.88 -4.73
C ASN A 99 -21.46 -4.54 -6.10
N SER A 100 -20.24 -4.43 -6.63
CA SER A 100 -19.82 -5.09 -7.87
C SER A 100 -18.53 -5.89 -7.63
N ILE A 101 -18.03 -6.53 -8.69
CA ILE A 101 -16.74 -7.21 -8.67
C ILE A 101 -15.64 -6.18 -8.43
N GLN A 102 -14.83 -6.44 -7.42
CA GLN A 102 -13.62 -5.69 -7.09
C GLN A 102 -12.43 -6.54 -7.49
N VAL A 103 -11.48 -5.95 -8.20
CA VAL A 103 -10.29 -6.64 -8.67
C VAL A 103 -9.12 -6.24 -7.79
N LEU A 104 -8.41 -7.23 -7.25
CA LEU A 104 -7.19 -6.97 -6.51
C LEU A 104 -6.16 -6.34 -7.44
N THR A 105 -5.77 -5.11 -7.14
CA THR A 105 -4.90 -4.30 -7.97
C THR A 105 -3.59 -4.07 -7.25
N VAL A 106 -2.48 -4.31 -7.96
CA VAL A 106 -1.12 -4.06 -7.50
C VAL A 106 -0.58 -2.84 -8.22
N VAL A 107 -0.05 -1.88 -7.46
CA VAL A 107 0.61 -0.69 -8.00
C VAL A 107 2.08 -0.72 -7.61
N ASP A 108 2.95 -0.65 -8.59
CA ASP A 108 4.40 -0.52 -8.41
C ASP A 108 4.85 0.88 -8.79
N LYS A 109 5.66 1.51 -7.93
CA LYS A 109 6.32 2.79 -8.22
C LYS A 109 7.77 2.56 -8.59
N ALA A 110 8.22 3.20 -9.67
CA ALA A 110 9.59 3.11 -10.13
C ALA A 110 10.57 3.54 -9.05
N PRO A 111 11.72 2.85 -8.90
CA PRO A 111 12.82 3.37 -8.12
C PRO A 111 13.33 4.65 -8.80
N THR A 112 13.94 5.55 -8.02
CA THR A 112 14.42 6.86 -8.49
C THR A 112 15.62 6.77 -9.44
N VAL A 113 16.07 5.57 -9.81
CA VAL A 113 17.14 5.41 -10.80
C VAL A 113 16.69 6.01 -12.13
N GLU A 114 17.59 6.79 -12.72
CA GLU A 114 17.39 7.41 -14.02
C GLU A 114 16.86 6.38 -15.03
N VAL A 115 15.70 6.70 -15.62
CA VAL A 115 15.16 5.93 -16.73
C VAL A 115 16.17 6.03 -17.87
N ALA A 116 16.71 4.90 -18.31
CA ALA A 116 17.53 4.87 -19.52
C ALA A 116 16.72 5.43 -20.70
N GLU A 117 17.37 6.17 -21.61
CA GLU A 117 16.73 6.88 -22.72
C GLU A 117 15.85 5.99 -23.62
N ASP A 118 16.01 4.66 -23.55
CA ASP A 118 15.27 3.64 -24.29
C ASP A 118 13.96 3.18 -23.62
N GLY A 119 13.59 3.75 -22.47
CA GLY A 119 12.35 3.45 -21.75
C GLY A 119 12.31 2.08 -21.07
N ARG A 120 13.42 1.33 -21.04
CA ARG A 120 13.49 0.01 -20.41
C ARG A 120 13.95 0.10 -18.96
N TRP A 121 13.36 -0.74 -18.13
CA TRP A 121 13.72 -0.90 -16.73
C TRP A 121 15.07 -1.61 -16.59
N ARG A 122 16.05 -0.97 -15.97
CA ARG A 122 17.29 -1.62 -15.51
C ARG A 122 17.41 -1.48 -13.99
N GLY A 123 17.16 -2.57 -13.28
CA GLY A 123 17.30 -2.66 -11.81
C GLY A 123 16.15 -3.46 -11.21
N LEU A 124 16.48 -4.70 -10.77
CA LEU A 124 15.61 -5.66 -10.09
C LEU A 124 14.21 -5.81 -10.72
N ALA A 125 14.12 -6.68 -11.72
CA ALA A 125 12.84 -7.31 -12.02
C ALA A 125 12.25 -7.86 -10.71
N PRO A 126 10.97 -7.60 -10.39
CA PRO A 126 10.31 -8.25 -9.27
C PRO A 126 10.52 -9.76 -9.41
N GLN A 127 11.09 -10.39 -8.40
CA GLN A 127 11.21 -11.85 -8.37
C GLN A 127 9.79 -12.44 -8.28
N GLY A 128 9.23 -12.78 -9.44
CA GLY A 128 7.92 -13.37 -9.60
C GLY A 128 7.61 -13.44 -11.08
N GLN A 129 7.46 -14.65 -11.61
CA GLN A 129 7.10 -14.89 -13.01
C GLN A 129 5.71 -14.28 -13.27
N GLY A 130 5.68 -13.06 -13.81
CA GLY A 130 4.49 -12.45 -14.35
C GLY A 130 4.39 -12.79 -15.82
N GLY A 131 3.26 -13.39 -16.22
CA GLY A 131 2.85 -13.53 -17.62
C GLY A 131 2.65 -12.16 -18.29
N PRO A 132 2.09 -12.13 -19.53
CA PRO A 132 2.06 -10.93 -20.35
C PRO A 132 1.48 -9.74 -19.58
N VAL A 133 2.23 -8.64 -19.62
CA VAL A 133 1.91 -7.36 -19.01
C VAL A 133 0.81 -6.73 -19.86
N GLU A 134 -0.41 -6.65 -19.36
CA GLU A 134 -1.39 -5.72 -19.94
C GLU A 134 -0.94 -4.30 -19.60
N GLU A 135 -0.45 -3.59 -20.61
CA GLU A 135 -0.14 -2.16 -20.52
C GLU A 135 -1.43 -1.38 -20.29
N GLY A 136 -1.70 -1.05 -19.02
CA GLY A 136 -2.62 -0.01 -18.63
C GLY A 136 -4.11 -0.34 -18.80
N MET A 137 -4.92 0.30 -17.97
CA MET A 137 -6.26 0.65 -18.43
C MET A 137 -6.09 1.50 -19.69
N GLU A 138 -6.73 1.10 -20.79
CA GLU A 138 -7.06 2.07 -21.84
C GLU A 138 -7.76 3.27 -21.15
N GLY A 139 -7.05 4.39 -21.00
CA GLY A 139 -7.65 5.68 -20.68
C GLY A 139 -7.04 6.55 -19.57
N GLU A 140 -6.20 6.06 -18.65
CA GLU A 140 -5.68 6.92 -17.57
C GLU A 140 -4.14 6.95 -17.50
N ASP A 141 -3.57 8.12 -17.79
CA ASP A 141 -2.15 8.43 -17.60
C ASP A 141 -1.85 8.69 -16.12
N TRP A 142 -1.24 7.70 -15.45
CA TRP A 142 -0.76 7.80 -14.06
C TRP A 142 0.60 8.50 -13.95
N GLY A 143 1.12 9.02 -15.07
CA GLY A 143 2.44 9.61 -15.17
C GLY A 143 3.56 8.57 -15.31
N ARG A 144 4.76 9.04 -15.64
CA ARG A 144 5.95 8.18 -15.78
C ARG A 144 6.26 7.48 -14.45
N GLY A 145 6.51 6.17 -14.53
CA GLY A 145 7.04 5.40 -13.40
C GLY A 145 6.00 4.79 -12.46
N ILE A 146 4.71 4.75 -12.83
CA ILE A 146 3.69 3.96 -12.14
C ILE A 146 3.28 2.78 -13.03
N ARG A 147 3.29 1.57 -12.48
CA ARG A 147 2.75 0.37 -13.12
C ARG A 147 1.57 -0.13 -12.32
N VAL A 148 0.44 -0.37 -12.97
CA VAL A 148 -0.77 -0.91 -12.36
C VAL A 148 -1.04 -2.29 -12.96
N THR A 149 -1.17 -3.31 -12.12
CA THR A 149 -1.44 -4.69 -12.52
C THR A 149 -2.72 -5.17 -11.86
N LYS A 150 -3.69 -5.63 -12.65
CA LYS A 150 -4.89 -6.29 -12.15
C LYS A 150 -4.61 -7.78 -11.97
N VAL A 151 -4.77 -8.29 -10.75
CA VAL A 151 -4.66 -9.73 -10.47
C VAL A 151 -5.99 -10.35 -10.87
N MET A 152 -6.05 -10.91 -12.07
CA MET A 152 -7.19 -11.71 -12.53
C MET A 152 -6.92 -13.18 -12.20
N ASP A 153 -7.99 -13.93 -11.89
CA ASP A 153 -7.89 -15.38 -11.70
C ASP A 153 -7.34 -16.03 -12.99
N VAL A 154 -6.34 -16.89 -12.83
CA VAL A 154 -5.78 -17.78 -13.87
C VAL A 154 -6.61 -19.04 -14.05
#